data_AF-A0A535NIK9-F1
#
_entry.id   AF-A0A535NIK9-F1
#
_cell.length_a   1.000
_cell.length_b   1.000
_cell.length_c   1.000
_cell.angle_alpha   90.00
_cell.angle_beta   90.00
_cell.angle_gamma   90.00
#
_symmetry.space_group_name_H-M   'P 1'
#
loop_
_entity.id
_entity.type
_entity.pdbx_description
1 polymer ?
#
loop_
_entity_poly.entity_id
_entity_poly.type
_entity_poly.pdbx_seq_one_letter_code
_entity_poly.pdbx_strand_id
1 'polypeptide(L)' 'MWRPGERPASAVACSEDRISAIGSDAEIRELINKDARAIDARSGTIMPAFNDAHQPCSAG' A
#
# COMPACT_ATOMS: atom_id res chain seq x y z
N MET A 1 -9.95 -8.52 -3.82
CA MET A 1 -10.78 -9.11 -4.89
C MET A 1 -10.80 -8.13 -6.04
N TRP A 2 -10.41 -8.54 -7.25
CA TRP A 2 -10.43 -7.68 -8.44
C TRP A 2 -11.88 -7.40 -8.86
N ARG A 3 -12.20 -6.13 -9.15
CA ARG A 3 -13.54 -5.67 -9.54
C ARG A 3 -13.49 -4.89 -10.85
N PRO A 4 -13.85 -5.51 -11.99
CA PRO A 4 -13.86 -4.83 -13.28
C PRO A 4 -14.84 -3.64 -13.28
N GLY A 5 -14.38 -2.48 -13.75
CA GLY A 5 -15.20 -1.26 -13.87
C GLY A 5 -15.15 -0.31 -12.67
N GLU A 6 -14.56 -0.74 -11.55
CA GLU A 6 -14.31 0.13 -10.41
C GLU A 6 -13.02 0.92 -10.64
N ARG A 7 -12.99 2.21 -10.25
CA ARG A 7 -11.76 3.00 -10.38
C ARG A 7 -10.69 2.40 -9.46
N PRO A 8 -9.43 2.26 -9.93
CA PRO A 8 -8.34 1.83 -9.07
C PRO A 8 -8.24 2.73 -7.83
N ALA A 9 -7.94 2.15 -6.68
CA ALA A 9 -7.61 2.91 -5.48
C ALA A 9 -6.38 3.79 -5.74
N SER A 10 -6.34 4.96 -5.13
CA SER A 10 -5.25 5.93 -5.29
C SER A 10 -4.35 6.04 -4.06
N ALA A 11 -4.81 5.56 -2.90
CA ALA A 11 -4.06 5.61 -1.65
C ALA A 11 -4.22 4.33 -0.81
N VAL A 12 -3.21 4.09 0.02
CA VAL A 12 -3.16 2.97 0.98
C VAL A 12 -2.69 3.49 2.34
N ALA A 13 -3.36 3.08 3.41
CA ALA A 13 -2.92 3.29 4.77
C ALA A 13 -2.25 2.01 5.30
N CYS A 14 -1.11 2.17 5.95
CA CYS A 14 -0.40 1.10 6.63
C CYS A 14 -0.33 1.39 8.12
N SER A 15 -0.42 0.33 8.92
CA SER A 15 -0.24 0.38 10.37
C SER A 15 0.64 -0.79 10.78
N GLU A 16 1.78 -0.48 11.39
CA GLU A 16 2.81 -1.47 11.75
C GLU A 16 3.24 -2.31 10.54
N ASP A 17 2.91 -3.60 10.53
CA ASP A 17 3.30 -4.57 9.51
C ASP A 17 2.13 -4.97 8.58
N ARG A 18 1.03 -4.20 8.58
CA ARG A 18 -0.18 -4.49 7.80
C ARG A 18 -0.70 -3.29 7.01
N ILE A 19 -1.43 -3.59 5.95
CA ILE A 19 -2.29 -2.63 5.25
C ILE A 19 -3.59 -2.52 6.06
N SER A 20 -3.91 -1.32 6.54
CA SER A 20 -5.08 -1.06 7.40
C SER A 20 -6.28 -0.52 6.61
N ALA A 21 -6.06 0.19 5.51
CA ALA A 21 -7.13 0.62 4.60
C ALA A 21 -6.61 0.85 3.17
N ILE A 22 -7.50 0.74 2.18
CA ILE A 22 -7.23 1.02 0.75
C ILE A 22 -8.43 1.83 0.23
N GLY A 23 -8.19 2.94 -0.48
CA GLY A 23 -9.26 3.80 -0.96
C GLY A 23 -8.77 4.97 -1.82
N SER A 24 -9.60 6.01 -1.91
CA SER A 24 -9.22 7.29 -2.51
C SER A 24 -8.28 8.10 -1.61
N ASP A 25 -7.62 9.10 -2.20
CA ASP A 25 -6.75 10.02 -1.44
C ASP A 25 -7.51 10.75 -0.33
N ALA A 26 -8.77 11.09 -0.57
CA ALA A 26 -9.61 11.79 0.42
C ALA A 26 -9.89 10.89 1.62
N GLU A 27 -10.40 9.68 1.38
CA GLU A 27 -10.72 8.70 2.43
C GLU A 27 -9.50 8.33 3.27
N ILE A 28 -8.34 8.13 2.63
CA ILE A 28 -7.11 7.77 3.35
C ILE A 28 -6.52 8.96 4.12
N ARG A 29 -6.66 10.19 3.61
CA ARG A 29 -6.21 11.40 4.33
C ARG A 29 -6.98 11.65 5.61
N GLU A 30 -8.25 11.25 5.69
CA GLU A 30 -9.05 11.34 6.92
C GLU A 30 -8.51 10.45 8.06
N LEU A 31 -7.71 9.42 7.73
CA LEU A 31 -7.11 8.52 8.71
C LEU A 31 -5.78 9.04 9.29
N ILE A 32 -5.25 10.16 8.79
CA ILE A 32 -3.98 10.73 9.26
C ILE A 32 -4.15 11.25 10.69
N ASN A 33 -3.33 10.72 11.60
CA ASN A 33 -3.23 11.18 12.99
C ASN A 33 -1.81 11.72 13.27
N LYS A 34 -1.56 12.12 14.53
CA LYS A 34 -0.27 12.70 14.97
C LYS A 34 0.95 11.79 14.77
N ASP A 35 0.75 10.48 14.69
CA ASP A 35 1.82 9.48 14.58
C ASP A 35 1.97 8.99 13.12
N ALA A 36 1.07 9.39 12.22
CA ALA A 36 1.07 9.00 10.83
C ALA A 36 2.08 9.81 10.00
N ARG A 37 2.84 9.12 9.16
CA ARG A 37 3.71 9.75 8.15
C ARG A 37 3.05 9.64 6.76
N ALA A 38 2.66 10.78 6.19
CA ALA A 38 2.17 10.84 4.82
C ALA A 38 3.34 10.86 3.82
N ILE A 39 3.23 10.06 2.75
CA ILE A 39 4.19 10.01 1.65
C ILE A 39 3.41 10.21 0.34
N ASP A 40 3.78 11.23 -0.43
CA ASP A 40 3.21 11.47 -1.77
C ASP A 40 3.93 10.60 -2.81
N ALA A 41 3.17 9.72 -3.46
CA ALA A 41 3.67 8.81 -4.49
C ALA A 41 3.96 9.52 -5.83
N ARG A 42 3.57 10.79 -6.00
CA ARG A 42 3.86 11.62 -7.19
C ARG A 42 3.44 10.95 -8.50
N SER A 43 2.18 10.51 -8.58
CA SER A 43 1.62 9.75 -9.70
C SER A 43 2.33 8.42 -10.00
N GLY A 44 3.22 7.96 -9.12
CA GLY A 44 3.84 6.64 -9.20
C GLY A 44 2.86 5.53 -8.87
N THR A 45 3.12 4.34 -9.42
CA THR A 45 2.33 3.14 -9.15
C THR A 45 2.85 2.43 -7.90
N ILE A 46 1.96 2.15 -6.96
CA ILE A 46 2.24 1.28 -5.81
C ILE A 46 1.75 -0.13 -6.16
N MET A 47 2.60 -1.13 -5.96
CA MET A 47 2.26 -2.54 -6.13
C MET A 47 2.80 -3.36 -4.96
N PRO A 48 2.27 -4.58 -4.76
CA PRO A 48 2.89 -5.54 -3.86
C PRO A 48 4.36 -5.73 -4.21
N ALA A 49 5.19 -5.93 -3.18
CA ALA A 49 6.58 -6.32 -3.39
C ALA A 49 6.65 -7.67 -4.13
N PHE A 50 7.74 -7.87 -4.87
CA PHE A 50 8.02 -9.17 -5.46
C PHE A 50 8.25 -10.20 -4.35
N ASN A 51 7.62 -11.36 -4.50
CA ASN A 51 7.92 -12.54 -3.72
C ASN A 51 8.77 -13.47 -4.58
N ASP A 52 10.01 -13.71 -4.18
CA ASP A 52 10.88 -14.72 -4.80
C ASP A 52 10.82 -16.01 -3.96
N ALA A 53 10.16 -17.02 -4.52
CA ALA A 53 9.95 -18.30 -3.85
C ALA A 53 11.03 -19.34 -4.16
N HIS A 54 11.99 -19.02 -5.04
CA HIS A 54 12.85 -20.04 -5.66
C HIS A 54 14.34 -19.81 -5.44
N GLN A 55 14.77 -18.62 -5.02
CA GLN A 55 16.17 -18.38 -4.69
C GLN A 55 16.58 -19.13 -3.41
N PRO A 56 17.59 -20.03 -3.48
CA PRO A 56 18.15 -20.66 -2.30
C PRO A 56 18.82 -19.60 -1.42
N CYS A 57 18.36 -19.46 -0.18
CA CYS A 57 19.00 -18.60 0.80
C CYS A 57 20.07 -19.42 1.54
N SER A 58 21.35 -19.15 1.28
CA SER A 58 22.44 -19.71 2.08
C SER A 58 22.69 -18.82 3.30
N ALA A 59 22.41 -19.35 4.50
CA ALA A 59 22.86 -18.72 5.74
C ALA A 59 24.38 -18.91 5.88
N GLY A 60 25.10 -17.81 6.09
CA GLY A 60 26.49 -17.83 6.54
C GLY A 60 26.59 -18.07 8.04
#